data_AF-A0A382F2L3-F1
#
_entry.id   AF-A0A382F2L3-F1
#
_cell.length_a   1.000
_cell.length_b   1.000
_cell.length_c   1.000
_cell.angle_alpha   90.00
_cell.angle_beta   90.00
_cell.angle_gamma   90.00
#
_symmetry.space_group_name_H-M   'P 1'
#
loop_
_entity.id
_entity.type
_entity.pdbx_description
1 polymer ?
#
loop_
_entity_poly.entity_id
_entity_poly.type
_entity_poly.pdbx_seq_one_letter_code
_entity_poly.pdbx_strand_id
1 'polypeptide(L)' 'MKIKKKQDLVKKWFIKLQNIICENIELLEKEYGSNKKFKKNKWKYGEFRIIKGEVIEKGGVAFSNV' A
#
# COMPACT_ATOMS: atom_id res chain seq x y z
N MET A 1 11.32 26.70 -0.51
CA MET A 1 11.47 25.33 -1.07
C MET A 1 10.72 25.26 -2.40
N LYS A 2 11.38 24.96 -3.53
CA LYS A 2 10.73 24.87 -4.86
C LYS A 2 9.57 23.86 -4.82
N ILE A 3 8.42 24.15 -5.44
CA ILE A 3 7.20 23.32 -5.39
C ILE A 3 7.46 21.83 -5.73
N LYS A 4 8.34 21.56 -6.70
CA LYS A 4 8.80 20.21 -7.06
C LYS A 4 9.36 19.43 -5.87
N LYS A 5 10.18 20.06 -5.03
CA LYS A 5 10.74 19.41 -3.83
C LYS A 5 9.65 19.04 -2.82
N LYS A 6 8.59 19.85 -2.69
CA LYS A 6 7.45 19.54 -1.81
C LYS A 6 6.66 18.36 -2.36
N GLN A 7 6.40 18.33 -3.67
CA GLN A 7 5.73 17.23 -4.36
C GLN A 7 6.50 15.91 -4.22
N ASP A 8 7.82 15.93 -4.38
CA ASP A 8 8.67 14.74 -4.19
C ASP A 8 8.61 14.21 -2.75
N LEU A 9 8.61 15.10 -1.76
CA LEU A 9 8.49 14.74 -0.35
C LEU A 9 7.15 14.08 -0.05
N VAL A 10 6.06 14.66 -0.55
CA VAL A 10 4.69 14.12 -0.40
C VAL A 10 4.55 12.78 -1.11
N LYS A 11 5.10 12.63 -2.32
CA LYS A 11 5.10 11.35 -3.04
C LYS A 11 5.80 10.25 -2.25
N LYS A 12 6.99 10.53 -1.69
CA LYS A 12 7.71 9.58 -0.83
C LYS A 12 6.91 9.23 0.42
N TRP A 13 6.25 10.22 1.01
CA TRP A 13 5.43 10.03 2.20
C TRP A 13 4.24 9.09 1.93
N PHE A 14 3.50 9.29 0.83
CA PHE A 14 2.39 8.41 0.47
C PHE A 14 2.82 6.97 0.16
N ILE A 15 3.96 6.79 -0.51
CA ILE A 15 4.53 5.45 -0.75
C ILE A 15 4.86 4.77 0.59
N LYS A 16 5.44 5.50 1.55
CA LYS A 16 5.72 4.98 2.89
C LYS A 16 4.43 4.61 3.63
N LEU A 17 3.40 5.44 3.55
CA LEU A 17 2.10 5.16 4.14
C LEU A 17 1.46 3.89 3.55
N GLN A 18 1.48 3.73 2.21
CA GLN A 18 0.97 2.52 1.56
C GLN A 18 1.71 1.27 2.07
N ASN A 19 3.02 1.33 2.26
CA ASN A 19 3.80 0.22 2.81
C ASN A 19 3.37 -0.11 4.24
N ILE A 20 3.29 0.89 5.12
CA ILE A 20 2.88 0.71 6.52
C ILE A 20 1.49 0.06 6.59
N ILE A 21 0.52 0.54 5.81
CA ILE A 21 -0.84 -0.03 5.80
C ILE A 21 -0.80 -1.50 5.37
N CYS A 22 -0.08 -1.82 4.28
CA CYS A 22 0.02 -3.19 3.78
C CYS A 22 0.70 -4.12 4.80
N GLU A 23 1.80 -3.67 5.39
CA GLU A 23 2.57 -4.44 6.39
C GLU A 23 1.73 -4.72 7.64
N ASN A 24 0.98 -3.74 8.15
CA ASN A 24 0.12 -3.95 9.32
C ASN A 24 -1.01 -4.94 9.05
N ILE A 25 -1.63 -4.88 7.87
CA ILE A 25 -2.67 -5.85 7.50
C ILE A 25 -2.07 -7.25 7.31
N GLU A 26 -0.87 -7.38 6.72
CA GLU A 26 -0.20 -8.68 6.61
C GLU A 26 0.23 -9.26 7.97
N LEU A 27 0.57 -8.39 8.93
CA LEU A 27 0.81 -8.81 10.32
C LEU A 27 -0.48 -9.28 10.98
N LEU A 28 -1.59 -8.56 10.78
CA LEU A 28 -2.90 -8.94 11.28
C LEU A 28 -3.35 -10.30 10.71
N GLU A 29 -3.20 -10.55 9.41
CA GLU A 29 -3.49 -11.86 8.82
C GLU A 29 -2.70 -12.98 9.53
N LYS A 30 -1.39 -12.76 9.77
CA LYS A 30 -0.53 -13.73 10.44
C LYS A 30 -0.92 -14.00 11.88
N GLU A 31 -1.33 -12.97 12.62
CA GLU A 31 -1.76 -13.09 14.02
C GLU A 31 -2.93 -14.09 14.16
N TYR A 32 -3.82 -14.12 13.17
CA TYR A 32 -4.97 -15.05 13.13
C TYR A 32 -4.71 -16.29 12.25
N GLY A 33 -3.46 -16.64 12.01
CA GLY A 33 -3.06 -17.89 11.34
C GLY A 33 -3.09 -17.85 9.81
N SER A 34 -3.35 -16.70 9.19
CA SER A 34 -3.36 -16.55 7.75
C SER A 34 -2.06 -16.00 7.19
N ASN A 35 -1.60 -16.55 6.06
CA ASN A 35 -0.37 -16.11 5.38
C ASN A 35 -0.63 -15.27 4.13
N LYS A 36 -1.83 -14.70 4.01
CA LYS A 36 -2.23 -13.90 2.84
C LYS A 36 -1.44 -12.59 2.78
N LYS A 37 -1.11 -12.16 1.57
CA LYS A 37 -0.28 -10.98 1.30
C LYS A 37 -0.85 -10.14 0.18
N PHE A 38 -0.47 -8.87 0.15
CA PHE A 38 -0.85 -7.97 -0.92
C PHE A 38 -0.14 -8.32 -2.25
N LYS A 39 -0.93 -8.50 -3.31
CA LYS A 39 -0.44 -8.55 -4.69
C LYS A 39 -0.27 -7.13 -5.22
N LYS A 40 0.97 -6.78 -5.61
CA LYS A 40 1.32 -5.47 -6.15
C LYS A 40 1.03 -5.39 -7.65
N ASN A 41 0.39 -4.32 -8.07
CA ASN A 41 0.12 -4.02 -9.47
C ASN A 41 0.53 -2.57 -9.76
N LYS A 42 1.65 -2.40 -10.46
CA LYS A 42 2.18 -1.09 -10.85
C LYS A 42 1.65 -0.69 -12.23
N TRP A 43 1.44 0.60 -12.42
CA TRP A 43 1.06 1.19 -13.69
C TRP A 43 1.70 2.57 -13.85
N LYS A 44 1.50 3.22 -15.00
CA LYS A 44 2.21 4.46 -15.38
C LYS A 44 2.17 5.56 -14.31
N TYR A 45 1.06 5.68 -13.59
CA TYR A 45 0.83 6.77 -12.63
C TYR A 45 0.85 6.32 -11.17
N GLY A 46 1.07 5.04 -10.86
CA GLY A 46 0.96 4.59 -9.47
C GLY A 46 1.08 3.09 -9.24
N GLU A 47 0.60 2.66 -8.08
CA GLU A 47 0.57 1.26 -7.65
C GLU A 47 -0.69 1.00 -6.84
N PHE A 48 -1.43 -0.04 -7.21
CA PHE A 48 -2.51 -0.57 -6.39
C PHE A 48 -2.15 -1.97 -5.92
N ARG A 49 -2.50 -2.26 -4.68
CA ARG A 49 -2.19 -3.52 -4.00
C ARG A 49 -3.49 -4.14 -3.53
N ILE A 50 -3.70 -5.42 -3.82
CA ILE A 50 -4.93 -6.13 -3.46
C ILE A 50 -4.58 -7.35 -2.62
N ILE A 51 -5.33 -7.58 -1.55
CA ILE A 51 -5.30 -8.79 -0.75
C ILE A 51 -6.67 -9.47 -0.80
N LYS A 52 -6.67 -10.81 -0.79
CA LYS A 52 -7.84 -11.63 -0.49
C LYS A 52 -7.44 -12.52 0.69
N GLY A 53 -7.84 -12.07 1.87
CA GLY A 53 -7.40 -12.58 3.16
C GLY A 53 -8.34 -13.63 3.73
N GLU A 54 -7.98 -14.17 4.89
CA GLU A 54 -8.89 -14.94 5.74
C GLU A 54 -9.38 -14.09 6.91
N VAL A 55 -8.63 -13.05 7.30
CA VAL A 55 -9.07 -12.01 8.25
C VAL A 55 -9.73 -10.86 7.49
N ILE A 56 -9.03 -10.27 6.52
CA ILE A 56 -9.54 -9.26 5.61
C ILE A 56 -9.99 -9.95 4.34
N GLU A 57 -11.29 -10.28 4.25
CA GLU A 57 -11.87 -10.99 3.11
C GLU A 57 -11.41 -10.42 1.76
N LYS A 58 -11.42 -9.09 1.62
CA LYS A 58 -10.87 -8.38 0.46
C LYS A 58 -10.43 -6.98 0.84
N GLY A 59 -9.19 -6.63 0.51
CA GLY A 59 -8.62 -5.31 0.76
C GLY A 59 -7.91 -4.74 -0.46
N GLY A 60 -7.94 -3.41 -0.59
CA GLY A 60 -7.25 -2.68 -1.64
C GLY A 60 -6.56 -1.43 -1.10
N VAL A 61 -5.27 -1.26 -1.40
CA VAL A 61 -4.51 -0.06 -1.05
C VAL A 61 -3.92 0.52 -2.32
N ALA A 62 -4.40 1.69 -2.74
CA ALA A 62 -4.00 2.34 -3.98
C ALA A 62 -3.27 3.66 -3.71
N PHE A 63 -2.18 3.89 -4.43
CA PHE A 63 -1.51 5.17 -4.55
C PHE A 63 -1.39 5.55 -6.03
N SER A 64 -1.75 6.79 -6.35
CA SER A 64 -1.64 7.33 -7.71
C SER A 64 -1.15 8.77 -7.66
N ASN A 65 -0.33 9.12 -8.64
CA ASN A 65 0.23 10.45 -8.86
C ASN A 65 0.04 10.78 -10.35
N VAL A 66 -1.21 11.16 -10.67
CA VAL A 66 -1.71 11.54 -12.00
C VAL A 66 -1.40 12.99 -12.32
#